data_AF-A0A9D2K0G8-F1
#
_entry.id   AF-A0A9D2K0G8-F1
#
_cell.length_a   1.000
_cell.length_b   1.000
_cell.length_c   1.000
_cell.angle_alpha   90.00
_cell.angle_beta   90.00
_cell.angle_gamma   90.00
#
_symmetry.space_group_name_H-M   'P 1'
#
loop_
_entity.id
_entity.type
_entity.pdbx_description
1 polymer ?
#
loop_
_entity_poly.entity_id
_entity_poly.type
_entity_poly.pdbx_seq_one_letter_code
_entity_poly.pdbx_strand_id
1 'polypeptide(L)'
;MNIQTLAEAEKRTYSVAVVGGGIAGYTAALALKNLRTDCIWLGRKPFGDKLLLAEYVRNFPALVGDGKVFAARLEEQADREGLLFTEARIDGIYAGEGEFLLTENGETLSARAVILATGVEAAGSCKGEADFVGRGVSYCAVCDGALYRGKTIACVLSSKEFEEEAEYLAGFAATVYAFCLYQDPVFKAPNIRIAEGVPTAVEGGLRVQALLAGGKRYEVDGVFFLKNSAPPSALVGGLKTENGAVLVDRRMAANLPGLFAAGDVTGRPYQYVKAAGEGLVAAYSASEYVRTLADKKI
;
A
#
# COMPACT_ATOMS: atom_id res chain seq x y z
N MET A 1 8.55 -15.62 11.70
CA MET A 1 7.20 -15.01 11.61
C MET A 1 6.22 -16.04 11.05
N ASN A 2 5.12 -16.32 11.76
CA ASN A 2 4.02 -17.11 11.20
C ASN A 2 3.33 -16.32 10.09
N ILE A 3 3.25 -16.92 8.90
CA ILE A 3 2.72 -16.26 7.71
C ILE A 3 1.72 -17.18 7.01
N GLN A 4 0.65 -16.57 6.50
CA GLN A 4 -0.32 -17.18 5.61
C GLN A 4 -0.53 -16.30 4.37
N THR A 5 -1.08 -16.86 3.31
CA THR A 5 -1.59 -16.13 2.14
C THR A 5 -3.03 -15.66 2.38
N LEU A 6 -3.53 -14.72 1.57
CA LEU A 6 -4.94 -14.34 1.64
C LEU A 6 -5.88 -15.53 1.36
N ALA A 7 -5.51 -16.43 0.46
CA ALA A 7 -6.28 -17.62 0.12
C ALA A 7 -6.41 -18.62 1.31
N GLU A 8 -5.42 -18.65 2.20
CA GLU A 8 -5.43 -19.45 3.44
C GLU A 8 -6.19 -18.78 4.59
N ALA A 9 -6.40 -17.46 4.51
CA ALA A 9 -7.13 -16.72 5.52
C ALA A 9 -8.62 -17.12 5.54
N GLU A 10 -9.22 -17.09 6.73
CA GLU A 10 -10.64 -17.40 6.89
C GLU A 10 -11.51 -16.38 6.15
N LYS A 11 -12.40 -16.88 5.29
CA LYS A 11 -13.40 -16.05 4.60
C LYS A 11 -14.52 -15.64 5.56
N ARG A 12 -14.25 -14.58 6.32
CA ARG A 12 -15.19 -13.97 7.27
C ARG A 12 -15.00 -12.45 7.33
N THR A 13 -15.92 -11.76 8.01
CA THR A 13 -15.76 -10.35 8.35
C THR A 13 -14.91 -10.21 9.61
N TYR A 14 -13.73 -9.61 9.49
CA TYR A 14 -12.86 -9.31 10.63
C TYR A 14 -13.36 -8.08 11.40
N SER A 15 -13.03 -7.98 12.69
CA SER A 15 -13.33 -6.73 13.42
C SER A 15 -12.46 -5.59 12.91
N VAL A 16 -11.14 -5.82 12.76
CA VAL A 16 -10.20 -4.82 12.25
C VAL A 16 -9.26 -5.40 11.20
N ALA A 17 -9.11 -4.75 10.05
CA ALA A 17 -8.03 -5.03 9.11
C ALA A 17 -6.89 -4.03 9.29
N VAL A 18 -5.65 -4.52 9.46
CA VAL A 18 -4.44 -3.69 9.51
C VAL A 18 -3.73 -3.82 8.17
N VAL A 19 -3.66 -2.74 7.40
CA VAL A 19 -3.11 -2.74 6.03
C VAL A 19 -1.72 -2.12 6.04
N GLY A 20 -0.69 -2.95 6.08
CA GLY A 20 0.72 -2.56 6.01
C GLY A 20 1.60 -3.37 6.96
N GLY A 21 2.72 -3.89 6.44
CA GLY A 21 3.71 -4.68 7.20
C GLY A 21 4.79 -3.87 7.90
N GLY A 22 4.69 -2.54 7.97
CA GLY A 22 5.68 -1.69 8.64
C GLY A 22 5.52 -1.65 10.17
N ILE A 23 6.34 -0.84 10.85
CA ILE A 23 6.33 -0.68 12.32
C ILE A 23 4.95 -0.27 12.87
N ALA A 24 4.23 0.60 12.16
CA ALA A 24 2.87 1.00 12.56
C ALA A 24 1.90 -0.19 12.55
N GLY A 25 1.90 -0.97 11.47
CA GLY A 25 1.04 -2.15 11.33
C GLY A 25 1.41 -3.25 12.32
N TYR A 26 2.70 -3.53 12.51
CA TYR A 26 3.20 -4.44 13.54
C TYR A 26 2.67 -4.06 14.93
N THR A 27 2.83 -2.79 15.31
CA THR A 27 2.43 -2.32 16.64
C THR A 27 0.91 -2.37 16.80
N ALA A 28 0.16 -2.04 15.74
CA ALA A 28 -1.28 -2.12 15.74
C ALA A 28 -1.78 -3.57 15.89
N ALA A 29 -1.22 -4.52 15.14
CA ALA A 29 -1.56 -5.94 15.21
C ALA A 29 -1.29 -6.52 16.61
N LEU A 30 -0.12 -6.22 17.19
CA LEU A 30 0.21 -6.62 18.56
C LEU A 30 -0.75 -6.03 19.59
N ALA A 31 -1.08 -4.75 19.47
CA ALA A 31 -2.01 -4.09 20.38
C ALA A 31 -3.44 -4.67 20.27
N LEU A 32 -3.94 -4.91 19.06
CA LEU A 32 -5.26 -5.53 18.83
C LEU A 32 -5.34 -6.93 19.43
N LYS A 33 -4.26 -7.73 19.28
CA LYS A 33 -4.16 -9.04 19.93
C LYS A 33 -4.27 -8.94 21.45
N ASN A 34 -3.55 -8.01 22.07
CA ASN A 34 -3.62 -7.79 23.53
C ASN A 34 -5.00 -7.33 23.99
N LEU A 35 -5.71 -6.58 23.15
CA LEU A 35 -7.10 -6.16 23.38
C LEU A 35 -8.12 -7.26 23.07
N ARG A 36 -7.68 -8.46 22.65
CA ARG A 36 -8.54 -9.57 22.19
C ARG A 36 -9.51 -9.15 21.09
N THR A 37 -9.09 -8.20 20.26
CA THR A 37 -9.87 -7.76 19.10
C THR A 37 -9.47 -8.60 17.90
N ASP A 38 -10.46 -9.26 17.28
CA ASP A 38 -10.24 -10.05 16.07
C ASP A 38 -9.68 -9.17 14.94
N CYS A 39 -8.51 -9.53 14.42
CA CYS A 39 -7.87 -8.76 13.36
C CYS A 39 -7.17 -9.62 12.31
N ILE A 40 -7.11 -9.08 11.09
CA ILE A 40 -6.26 -9.57 10.02
C ILE A 40 -5.17 -8.53 9.74
N TRP A 41 -3.90 -8.95 9.80
CA TRP A 41 -2.76 -8.09 9.53
C TRP A 41 -2.18 -8.42 8.16
N LEU A 42 -2.31 -7.46 7.25
CA LEU A 42 -2.03 -7.60 5.82
C LEU A 42 -0.77 -6.83 5.45
N GLY A 43 0.03 -7.36 4.54
CA GLY A 43 1.10 -6.61 3.91
C GLY A 43 1.96 -7.46 2.99
N ARG A 44 2.98 -6.83 2.39
CA ARG A 44 3.95 -7.53 1.54
C ARG A 44 5.18 -7.97 2.31
N LYS A 45 5.87 -8.95 1.73
CA LYS A 45 7.22 -9.34 2.11
C LYS A 45 8.29 -8.63 1.28
N PRO A 46 9.51 -8.52 1.83
CA PRO A 46 9.86 -8.81 3.22
C PRO A 46 9.20 -7.85 4.24
N PHE A 47 9.08 -8.28 5.50
CA PHE A 47 8.58 -7.40 6.55
C PHE A 47 9.51 -6.19 6.68
N GLY A 48 8.96 -4.98 6.58
CA GLY A 48 9.72 -3.75 6.72
C GLY A 48 10.80 -3.55 5.65
N ASP A 49 10.46 -3.62 4.35
CA ASP A 49 11.40 -3.35 3.23
C ASP A 49 12.31 -2.13 3.48
N LYS A 50 11.71 -1.00 3.87
CA LYS A 50 12.45 0.22 4.20
C LYS A 50 13.33 0.09 5.44
N LEU A 51 12.89 -0.70 6.41
CA LEU A 51 13.66 -0.97 7.61
C LEU A 51 14.92 -1.74 7.25
N LEU A 52 14.84 -2.76 6.39
CA LEU A 52 15.98 -3.58 5.97
C LEU A 52 17.10 -2.78 5.28
N LEU A 53 16.75 -1.65 4.67
CA LEU A 53 17.70 -0.73 4.02
C LEU A 53 18.43 0.19 5.00
N ALA A 54 17.99 0.28 6.26
CA ALA A 54 18.61 1.17 7.23
C ALA A 54 20.01 0.67 7.61
N GLU A 55 21.05 1.43 7.27
CA GLU A 55 22.44 1.11 7.65
C GLU A 55 22.63 1.10 9.17
N TYR A 56 21.91 1.98 9.88
CA TYR A 56 22.00 2.07 11.32
C TYR A 56 20.75 2.70 11.94
N VAL A 57 20.23 2.06 12.99
CA VAL A 57 19.08 2.50 13.78
C VAL A 57 19.54 2.78 15.20
N ARG A 58 19.46 4.06 15.59
CA ARG A 58 19.85 4.55 16.94
C ARG A 58 18.77 5.38 17.64
N ASN A 59 17.68 5.64 16.94
CA ASN A 59 16.56 6.51 17.35
C ASN A 59 15.32 5.69 17.73
N PHE A 60 15.47 4.40 17.99
CA PHE A 60 14.45 3.55 18.59
C PHE A 60 14.94 3.12 19.98
N PRO A 61 14.28 3.53 21.09
CA PRO A 61 14.76 3.26 22.44
C PRO A 61 15.05 1.78 22.67
N ALA A 62 16.14 1.50 23.39
CA ALA A 62 16.60 0.15 23.74
C ALA A 62 16.99 -0.77 22.57
N LEU A 63 17.03 -0.26 21.34
CA LEU A 63 17.53 -1.00 20.19
C LEU A 63 18.68 -0.25 19.52
N VAL A 64 19.79 -0.97 19.31
CA VAL A 64 20.97 -0.48 18.59
C VAL A 64 21.38 -1.56 17.60
N GLY A 65 21.55 -1.19 16.34
CA GLY A 65 21.94 -2.11 15.27
C GLY A 65 21.59 -1.54 13.90
N ASP A 66 21.77 -2.34 12.86
CA ASP A 66 21.27 -2.02 11.53
C ASP A 66 19.79 -2.43 11.38
N GLY A 67 19.24 -2.13 10.21
CA GLY A 67 17.88 -2.48 9.83
C GLY A 67 17.59 -3.98 9.85
N LYS A 68 18.58 -4.82 9.49
CA LYS A 68 18.44 -6.28 9.47
C LYS A 68 18.33 -6.85 10.87
N VAL A 69 19.16 -6.36 11.80
CA VAL A 69 19.08 -6.70 13.23
C VAL A 69 17.72 -6.28 13.78
N PHE A 70 17.23 -5.09 13.45
CA PHE A 70 15.90 -4.66 13.88
C PHE A 70 14.80 -5.58 13.33
N ALA A 71 14.78 -5.83 12.01
CA ALA A 71 13.79 -6.71 11.39
C ALA A 71 13.77 -8.11 12.04
N ALA A 72 14.94 -8.72 12.25
CA ALA A 72 15.05 -10.02 12.91
C ALA A 72 14.49 -10.02 14.35
N ARG A 73 14.70 -8.93 15.12
CA ARG A 73 14.13 -8.80 16.48
C ARG A 73 12.61 -8.69 16.47
N LEU A 74 12.04 -8.00 15.47
CA LEU A 74 10.59 -7.88 15.31
C LEU A 74 9.99 -9.22 14.88
N GLU A 75 10.64 -9.96 13.99
CA GLU A 75 10.21 -11.30 13.61
C GLU A 75 10.24 -12.28 14.79
N GLU A 76 11.32 -12.26 15.59
CA GLU A 76 11.44 -13.07 16.82
C GLU A 76 10.32 -12.75 17.81
N GLN A 77 10.01 -11.47 18.01
CA GLN A 77 8.92 -11.04 18.89
C GLN A 77 7.56 -11.43 18.30
N ALA A 78 7.31 -11.25 17.00
CA ALA A 78 6.07 -11.67 16.36
C ALA A 78 5.80 -13.17 16.56
N ASP A 79 6.82 -14.01 16.40
CA ASP A 79 6.71 -15.45 16.62
C ASP A 79 6.37 -15.78 18.07
N ARG A 80 7.10 -15.18 19.01
CA ARG A 80 6.88 -15.39 20.44
C ARG A 80 5.49 -14.96 20.88
N GLU A 81 5.03 -13.83 20.36
CA GLU A 81 3.70 -13.30 20.63
C GLU A 81 2.63 -14.01 19.80
N GLY A 82 2.99 -14.89 18.86
CA GLY A 82 2.06 -15.62 17.98
C GLY A 82 1.25 -14.70 17.07
N LEU A 83 1.85 -13.63 16.54
CA LEU A 83 1.24 -12.79 15.51
C LEU A 83 1.20 -13.56 14.19
N LEU A 84 0.07 -13.46 13.49
CA LEU A 84 -0.12 -14.06 12.17
C LEU A 84 -0.12 -12.94 11.13
N PHE A 85 0.88 -12.95 10.25
CA PHE A 85 0.97 -12.03 9.12
C PHE A 85 0.31 -12.66 7.89
N THR A 86 -0.52 -11.89 7.19
CA THR A 86 -1.16 -12.31 5.94
C THR A 86 -0.49 -11.59 4.79
N GLU A 87 0.18 -12.35 3.94
CA GLU A 87 0.83 -11.83 2.74
C GLU A 87 -0.25 -11.42 1.73
N ALA A 88 -0.42 -10.11 1.56
CA ALA A 88 -1.42 -9.52 0.68
C ALA A 88 -1.07 -8.08 0.27
N ARG A 89 -1.22 -7.74 -1.02
CA ARG A 89 -1.20 -6.35 -1.53
C ARG A 89 -2.62 -5.87 -1.78
N ILE A 90 -3.12 -5.02 -0.88
CA ILE A 90 -4.46 -4.45 -1.04
C ILE A 90 -4.43 -3.39 -2.15
N ASP A 91 -5.20 -3.64 -3.20
CA ASP A 91 -5.34 -2.78 -4.38
C ASP A 91 -6.44 -1.73 -4.21
N GLY A 92 -7.40 -1.96 -3.30
CA GLY A 92 -8.53 -1.08 -3.07
C GLY A 92 -9.26 -1.34 -1.76
N ILE A 93 -9.83 -0.30 -1.18
CA ILE A 93 -10.68 -0.36 0.01
C ILE A 93 -11.92 0.48 -0.22
N TYR A 94 -13.09 -0.17 -0.12
CA TYR A 94 -14.38 0.42 -0.40
C TYR A 94 -15.18 0.48 0.90
N ALA A 95 -15.57 1.69 1.33
CA ALA A 95 -16.43 1.89 2.48
C ALA A 95 -17.89 1.56 2.11
N GLY A 96 -18.53 0.70 2.90
CA GLY A 96 -19.95 0.34 2.81
C GLY A 96 -20.72 0.70 4.08
N GLU A 97 -21.93 0.15 4.22
CA GLU A 97 -22.77 0.36 5.41
C GLU A 97 -22.25 -0.45 6.61
N GLY A 98 -21.36 0.16 7.40
CA GLY A 98 -20.86 -0.42 8.65
C GLY A 98 -19.70 -1.41 8.51
N GLU A 99 -19.19 -1.58 7.29
CA GLU A 99 -18.00 -2.38 6.99
C GLU A 99 -17.22 -1.85 5.78
N PHE A 100 -16.01 -2.35 5.60
CA PHE A 100 -15.11 -2.08 4.49
C PHE A 100 -14.86 -3.36 3.71
N LEU A 101 -14.89 -3.25 2.38
CA LEU A 101 -14.46 -4.30 1.46
C LEU A 101 -13.04 -3.98 0.99
N LEU A 102 -12.08 -4.86 1.27
CA LEU A 102 -10.71 -4.78 0.81
C LEU A 102 -10.55 -5.74 -0.38
N THR A 103 -9.85 -5.31 -1.42
CA THR A 103 -9.61 -6.11 -2.63
C THR A 103 -8.12 -6.34 -2.87
N GLU A 104 -7.76 -7.56 -3.26
CA GLU A 104 -6.43 -7.93 -3.74
C GLU A 104 -6.61 -8.85 -4.96
N ASN A 105 -6.07 -8.48 -6.11
CA ASN A 105 -6.04 -9.33 -7.32
C ASN A 105 -7.40 -9.98 -7.68
N GLY A 106 -8.51 -9.30 -7.40
CA GLY A 106 -9.87 -9.78 -7.64
C GLY A 106 -10.49 -10.61 -6.50
N GLU A 107 -9.70 -11.00 -5.49
CA GLU A 107 -10.21 -11.53 -4.23
C GLU A 107 -10.66 -10.40 -3.31
N THR A 108 -11.57 -10.73 -2.38
CA THR A 108 -12.17 -9.76 -1.47
C THR A 108 -12.12 -10.25 -0.02
N LEU A 109 -11.99 -9.29 0.88
CA LEU A 109 -11.94 -9.45 2.32
C LEU A 109 -12.81 -8.38 2.97
N SER A 110 -13.50 -8.68 4.07
CA SER A 110 -14.35 -7.71 4.77
C SER A 110 -13.84 -7.41 6.18
N ALA A 111 -13.91 -6.15 6.60
CA ALA A 111 -13.60 -5.74 7.97
C ALA A 111 -14.49 -4.58 8.45
N ARG A 112 -14.85 -4.55 9.74
CA ARG A 112 -15.68 -3.47 10.30
C ARG A 112 -14.93 -2.15 10.48
N ALA A 113 -13.62 -2.23 10.69
CA ALA A 113 -12.72 -1.10 10.76
C ALA A 113 -11.42 -1.40 10.03
N VAL A 114 -10.73 -0.36 9.57
CA VAL A 114 -9.47 -0.47 8.83
C VAL A 114 -8.44 0.46 9.47
N ILE A 115 -7.21 -0.04 9.66
CA ILE A 115 -6.04 0.76 10.01
C ILE A 115 -5.11 0.78 8.79
N LEU A 116 -5.02 1.93 8.13
CA LEU A 116 -4.07 2.17 7.06
C LEU A 116 -2.68 2.42 7.65
N ALA A 117 -1.75 1.50 7.38
CA ALA A 117 -0.36 1.55 7.81
C ALA A 117 0.60 1.29 6.64
N THR A 118 0.22 1.70 5.42
CA THR A 118 0.92 1.42 4.15
C THR A 118 2.23 2.20 3.99
N GLY A 119 2.47 3.18 4.85
CA GLY A 119 3.62 4.08 4.73
C GLY A 119 3.49 5.04 3.54
N VAL A 120 4.63 5.43 2.98
CA VAL A 120 4.71 6.33 1.82
C VAL A 120 5.69 5.78 0.80
N GLU A 121 5.45 5.93 -0.49
CA GLU A 121 6.42 5.55 -1.51
C GLU A 121 6.65 6.71 -2.48
N ALA A 122 7.85 7.28 -2.41
CA ALA A 122 8.25 8.40 -3.27
C ALA A 122 8.95 7.94 -4.55
N ALA A 123 9.45 6.70 -4.59
CA ALA A 123 10.14 6.16 -5.75
C ALA A 123 9.20 6.20 -6.98
N GLY A 124 9.69 6.79 -8.07
CA GLY A 124 8.95 6.89 -9.32
C GLY A 124 7.77 7.86 -9.34
N SER A 125 7.51 8.58 -8.24
CA SER A 125 6.38 9.51 -8.21
C SER A 125 6.69 10.80 -8.96
N CYS A 126 5.72 11.35 -9.68
CA CYS A 126 5.96 12.48 -10.57
C CYS A 126 4.79 13.48 -10.63
N LYS A 127 5.03 14.68 -11.20
CA LYS A 127 4.01 15.72 -11.29
C LYS A 127 2.81 15.23 -12.10
N GLY A 128 1.59 15.52 -11.66
CA GLY A 128 0.37 15.12 -12.38
C GLY A 128 -0.08 13.69 -12.12
N GLU A 129 0.73 12.84 -11.48
CA GLU A 129 0.36 11.45 -11.14
C GLU A 129 -0.98 11.41 -10.38
N ALA A 130 -1.08 12.14 -9.27
CA ALA A 130 -2.29 12.18 -8.44
C ALA A 130 -3.49 12.82 -9.17
N ASP A 131 -3.24 13.78 -10.07
CA ASP A 131 -4.28 14.50 -10.78
C ASP A 131 -4.99 13.60 -11.81
N PHE A 132 -4.28 12.65 -12.40
CA PHE A 132 -4.80 11.78 -13.46
C PHE A 132 -5.28 10.40 -12.98
N VAL A 133 -5.33 10.14 -11.67
CA VAL A 133 -5.87 8.89 -11.11
C VAL A 133 -7.30 8.67 -11.58
N GLY A 134 -7.59 7.49 -12.13
CA GLY A 134 -8.89 7.17 -12.74
C GLY A 134 -9.15 7.84 -14.09
N ARG A 135 -8.25 8.73 -14.54
CA ARG A 135 -8.30 9.44 -15.83
C ARG A 135 -7.13 9.06 -16.74
N GLY A 136 -6.52 7.91 -16.52
CA GLY A 136 -5.38 7.41 -17.29
C GLY A 136 -4.21 6.99 -16.42
N VAL A 137 -4.16 7.41 -15.15
CA VAL A 137 -3.23 6.86 -14.16
C VAL A 137 -3.90 5.73 -13.38
N SER A 138 -3.18 4.62 -13.23
CA SER A 138 -3.59 3.45 -12.44
C SER A 138 -2.43 2.92 -11.59
N TYR A 139 -2.77 2.20 -10.52
CA TYR A 139 -1.84 1.50 -9.62
C TYR A 139 -2.05 -0.02 -9.61
N CYS A 140 -3.12 -0.52 -10.26
CA CYS A 140 -3.50 -1.92 -10.25
C CYS A 140 -3.59 -2.44 -11.70
N ALA A 141 -2.62 -3.26 -12.10
CA ALA A 141 -2.59 -3.86 -13.43
C ALA A 141 -3.82 -4.73 -13.71
N VAL A 142 -4.19 -5.58 -12.74
CA VAL A 142 -5.31 -6.53 -12.85
C VAL A 142 -6.65 -5.82 -12.97
N CYS A 143 -6.84 -4.72 -12.23
CA CYS A 143 -8.10 -3.98 -12.17
C CYS A 143 -8.38 -3.25 -13.49
N ASP A 144 -7.40 -2.51 -14.01
CA ASP A 144 -7.61 -1.58 -15.12
C ASP A 144 -7.03 -2.05 -16.46
N GLY A 145 -6.21 -3.11 -16.48
CA GLY A 145 -5.45 -3.53 -17.66
C GLY A 145 -6.31 -3.77 -18.90
N ALA A 146 -7.49 -4.38 -18.72
CA ALA A 146 -8.43 -4.63 -19.82
C ALA A 146 -8.93 -3.36 -20.53
N LEU A 147 -8.96 -2.21 -19.84
CA LEU A 147 -9.40 -0.91 -20.39
C LEU A 147 -8.42 -0.32 -21.41
N TYR A 148 -7.20 -0.87 -21.48
CA TYR A 148 -6.12 -0.43 -22.35
C TYR A 148 -5.85 -1.42 -23.48
N ARG A 149 -6.82 -2.27 -23.81
CA ARG A 149 -6.73 -3.19 -24.95
C ARG A 149 -6.40 -2.44 -26.25
N GLY A 150 -5.32 -2.84 -26.91
CA GLY A 150 -4.86 -2.25 -28.16
C GLY A 150 -4.29 -0.83 -28.05
N LYS A 151 -4.08 -0.31 -26.82
CA LYS A 151 -3.57 1.03 -26.57
C LYS A 151 -2.06 1.03 -26.29
N THR A 152 -1.45 2.21 -26.29
CA THR A 152 -0.07 2.40 -25.87
C THR A 152 -0.05 2.85 -24.41
N ILE A 153 0.65 2.13 -23.54
CA ILE A 153 0.73 2.46 -22.12
C ILE A 153 2.19 2.60 -21.66
N ALA A 154 2.39 3.32 -20.57
CA ALA A 154 3.63 3.31 -19.81
C ALA A 154 3.43 2.56 -18.49
N CYS A 155 4.42 1.76 -18.10
CA CYS A 155 4.51 1.14 -16.78
C CYS A 155 5.76 1.69 -16.08
N VAL A 156 5.59 2.29 -14.92
CA VAL A 156 6.68 2.72 -14.03
C VAL A 156 6.81 1.68 -12.93
N LEU A 157 7.93 0.94 -12.92
CA LEU A 157 8.15 -0.19 -12.02
C LEU A 157 9.18 0.22 -10.95
N SER A 158 8.78 0.19 -9.68
CA SER A 158 9.70 0.52 -8.57
C SER A 158 10.63 -0.65 -8.18
N SER A 159 10.30 -1.88 -8.56
CA SER A 159 11.10 -3.08 -8.28
C SER A 159 10.85 -4.18 -9.32
N LYS A 160 11.71 -5.21 -9.29
CA LYS A 160 11.65 -6.37 -10.18
C LYS A 160 10.38 -7.21 -10.01
N GLU A 161 9.74 -7.16 -8.85
CA GLU A 161 8.51 -7.92 -8.58
C GLU A 161 7.33 -7.46 -9.44
N PHE A 162 7.37 -6.23 -9.96
CA PHE A 162 6.34 -5.69 -10.84
C PHE A 162 6.51 -6.07 -12.32
N GLU A 163 7.56 -6.84 -12.66
CA GLU A 163 7.75 -7.31 -14.03
C GLU A 163 6.57 -8.18 -14.49
N GLU A 164 6.05 -9.05 -13.62
CA GLU A 164 4.91 -9.91 -13.94
C GLU A 164 3.63 -9.12 -14.19
N GLU A 165 3.41 -8.01 -13.48
CA GLU A 165 2.28 -7.12 -13.74
C GLU A 165 2.42 -6.36 -15.06
N ALA A 166 3.64 -5.97 -15.44
CA ALA A 166 3.89 -5.39 -16.76
C ALA A 166 3.69 -6.41 -17.90
N GLU A 167 4.11 -7.66 -17.70
CA GLU A 167 3.84 -8.79 -18.60
C GLU A 167 2.33 -9.04 -18.75
N TYR A 168 1.60 -9.03 -17.64
CA TYR A 168 0.14 -9.14 -17.65
C TYR A 168 -0.51 -8.03 -18.50
N LEU A 169 -0.08 -6.78 -18.30
CA LEU A 169 -0.56 -5.63 -19.08
C LEU A 169 -0.20 -5.74 -20.58
N ALA A 170 0.95 -6.31 -20.91
CA ALA A 170 1.37 -6.57 -22.28
C ALA A 170 0.42 -7.54 -23.02
N GLY A 171 -0.32 -8.39 -22.30
CA GLY A 171 -1.39 -9.22 -22.87
C GLY A 171 -2.60 -8.43 -23.38
N PHE A 172 -2.76 -7.17 -22.99
CA PHE A 172 -3.86 -6.29 -23.42
C PHE A 172 -3.37 -5.17 -24.34
N ALA A 173 -2.30 -4.49 -23.95
CA ALA A 173 -1.80 -3.30 -24.63
C ALA A 173 -1.13 -3.62 -25.98
N ALA A 174 -1.22 -2.70 -26.94
CA ALA A 174 -0.48 -2.79 -28.19
C ALA A 174 1.03 -2.54 -27.97
N THR A 175 1.37 -1.66 -27.04
CA THR A 175 2.76 -1.35 -26.68
C THR A 175 2.83 -0.95 -25.22
N VAL A 176 3.84 -1.47 -24.51
CA VAL A 176 4.13 -1.13 -23.12
C VAL A 176 5.51 -0.50 -23.04
N TYR A 177 5.61 0.76 -22.64
CA TYR A 177 6.88 1.38 -22.28
C TYR A 177 7.19 1.08 -20.82
N ALA A 178 8.22 0.28 -20.55
CA ALA A 178 8.63 -0.09 -19.19
C ALA A 178 9.74 0.84 -18.68
N PHE A 179 9.43 1.66 -17.68
CA PHE A 179 10.37 2.53 -16.97
C PHE A 179 10.78 1.83 -15.67
N CYS A 180 11.92 1.15 -15.70
CA CYS A 180 12.42 0.35 -14.58
C CYS A 180 13.33 1.19 -13.68
N LEU A 181 12.97 1.34 -12.40
CA LEU A 181 13.76 2.10 -11.42
C LEU A 181 14.78 1.24 -10.66
N TYR A 182 15.11 0.09 -11.24
CA TYR A 182 16.03 -0.92 -10.74
C TYR A 182 16.90 -1.45 -11.89
N GLN A 183 17.93 -2.22 -11.55
CA GLN A 183 18.89 -2.76 -12.53
C GLN A 183 18.46 -4.11 -13.09
N ASP A 184 18.94 -4.45 -14.29
CA ASP A 184 18.75 -5.74 -14.96
C ASP A 184 17.28 -6.18 -15.14
N PRO A 185 16.43 -5.34 -15.78
CA PRO A 185 15.06 -5.71 -16.07
C PRO A 185 14.98 -6.82 -17.12
N VAL A 186 14.06 -7.76 -16.92
CA VAL A 186 13.87 -8.91 -17.82
C VAL A 186 12.41 -9.03 -18.23
N PHE A 187 12.14 -8.87 -19.53
CA PHE A 187 10.80 -9.05 -20.09
C PHE A 187 10.81 -10.13 -21.17
N LYS A 188 9.73 -10.91 -21.22
CA LYS A 188 9.44 -11.97 -22.18
C LYS A 188 8.53 -11.46 -23.31
N ALA A 189 7.57 -10.60 -23.00
CA ALA A 189 6.62 -10.11 -23.99
C ALA A 189 7.30 -9.19 -25.04
N PRO A 190 7.10 -9.45 -26.35
CA PRO A 190 7.81 -8.73 -27.41
C PRO A 190 7.33 -7.28 -27.62
N ASN A 191 6.17 -6.92 -27.06
CA ASN A 191 5.59 -5.58 -27.11
C ASN A 191 5.95 -4.73 -25.88
N ILE A 192 6.76 -5.24 -24.96
CA ILE A 192 7.38 -4.44 -23.89
C ILE A 192 8.67 -3.81 -24.42
N ARG A 193 8.77 -2.49 -24.30
CA ARG A 193 9.92 -1.69 -24.68
C ARG A 193 10.49 -1.05 -23.44
N ILE A 194 11.70 -1.43 -23.06
CA ILE A 194 12.42 -0.79 -21.96
C ILE A 194 12.70 0.66 -22.36
N ALA A 195 12.17 1.60 -21.60
CA ALA A 195 12.32 3.03 -21.82
C ALA A 195 13.36 3.60 -20.86
N GLU A 196 14.14 4.57 -21.35
CA GLU A 196 15.17 5.23 -20.56
C GLU A 196 14.64 6.48 -19.85
N GLY A 197 15.25 6.79 -18.71
CA GLY A 197 15.00 8.01 -17.96
C GLY A 197 14.00 7.83 -16.83
N VAL A 198 14.05 8.74 -15.87
CA VAL A 198 13.14 8.78 -14.73
C VAL A 198 11.91 9.60 -15.11
N PRO A 199 10.68 9.10 -14.89
CA PRO A 199 9.45 9.87 -15.06
C PRO A 199 9.44 11.16 -14.24
N THR A 200 9.05 12.27 -14.86
CA THR A 200 9.03 13.61 -14.23
C THR A 200 7.65 14.25 -14.23
N ALA A 201 6.80 13.96 -15.21
CA ALA A 201 5.42 14.42 -15.22
C ALA A 201 4.49 13.52 -16.06
N VAL A 202 3.25 13.38 -15.63
CA VAL A 202 2.12 12.92 -16.43
C VAL A 202 1.42 14.16 -17.01
N GLU A 203 1.18 14.16 -18.31
CA GLU A 203 0.54 15.26 -19.02
C GLU A 203 -0.74 14.81 -19.75
N GLY A 204 -1.70 15.72 -19.84
CA GLY A 204 -2.97 15.46 -20.51
C GLY A 204 -3.97 16.59 -20.31
N GLY A 205 -5.12 16.46 -20.99
CA GLY A 205 -6.28 17.32 -20.78
C GLY A 205 -7.24 16.68 -19.78
N LEU A 206 -8.37 16.15 -20.27
CA LEU A 206 -9.32 15.39 -19.46
C LEU A 206 -8.79 14.01 -19.07
N ARG A 207 -7.87 13.45 -19.86
CA ARG A 207 -7.22 12.16 -19.65
C ARG A 207 -5.73 12.27 -19.95
N VAL A 208 -4.97 11.29 -19.49
CA VAL A 208 -3.56 11.11 -19.86
C VAL A 208 -3.39 11.10 -21.38
N GLN A 209 -2.35 11.79 -21.85
CA GLN A 209 -1.91 11.80 -23.25
C GLN A 209 -0.41 11.55 -23.38
N ALA A 210 0.37 11.84 -22.33
CA ALA A 210 1.80 11.63 -22.35
C ALA A 210 2.41 11.41 -20.96
N LEU A 211 3.57 10.75 -20.97
CA LEU A 211 4.51 10.69 -19.85
C LEU A 211 5.81 11.40 -20.26
N LEU A 212 6.28 12.34 -19.45
CA LEU A 212 7.61 12.92 -19.58
C LEU A 212 8.61 12.11 -18.76
N ALA A 213 9.70 11.68 -19.38
CA ALA A 213 10.78 10.96 -18.73
C ALA A 213 12.12 11.25 -19.41
N GLY A 214 13.16 11.52 -18.62
CA GLY A 214 14.50 11.79 -19.16
C GLY A 214 14.57 12.93 -20.19
N GLY A 215 13.68 13.93 -20.09
CA GLY A 215 13.57 15.03 -21.06
C GLY A 215 12.87 14.67 -22.38
N LYS A 216 12.37 13.45 -22.53
CA LYS A 216 11.58 12.98 -23.68
C LYS A 216 10.09 12.94 -23.32
N ARG A 217 9.23 13.10 -24.34
CA ARG A 217 7.78 12.94 -24.24
C ARG A 217 7.37 11.62 -24.89
N TYR A 218 6.72 10.76 -24.11
CA TYR A 218 6.16 9.49 -24.57
C TYR A 218 4.65 9.64 -24.70
N GLU A 219 4.11 9.54 -25.91
CA GLU A 219 2.67 9.55 -26.14
C GLU A 219 2.07 8.21 -25.69
N VAL A 220 1.19 8.28 -24.70
CA VAL A 220 0.58 7.12 -24.06
C VAL A 220 -0.86 7.42 -23.67
N ASP A 221 -1.70 6.40 -23.76
CA ASP A 221 -3.12 6.45 -23.38
C ASP A 221 -3.34 6.28 -21.87
N GLY A 222 -2.34 5.70 -21.19
CA GLY A 222 -2.35 5.49 -19.74
C GLY A 222 -0.97 5.23 -19.16
N VAL A 223 -0.83 5.46 -17.86
CA VAL A 223 0.38 5.25 -17.07
C VAL A 223 0.05 4.41 -15.84
N PHE A 224 0.71 3.27 -15.70
CA PHE A 224 0.60 2.39 -14.55
C PHE A 224 1.81 2.61 -13.64
N PHE A 225 1.58 3.08 -12.42
CA PHE A 225 2.63 3.20 -11.40
C PHE A 225 2.60 1.94 -10.54
N LEU A 226 3.40 0.95 -10.93
CA LEU A 226 3.50 -0.34 -10.25
C LEU A 226 4.53 -0.20 -9.12
N LYS A 227 4.01 0.08 -7.91
CA LYS A 227 4.79 0.35 -6.70
C LYS A 227 4.13 -0.29 -5.47
N ASN A 228 4.87 -0.41 -4.36
CA ASN A 228 4.45 -1.13 -3.16
C ASN A 228 3.25 -0.48 -2.47
N SER A 229 3.09 0.84 -2.57
CA SER A 229 1.92 1.55 -2.05
C SER A 229 1.37 2.55 -3.06
N ALA A 230 0.08 2.40 -3.38
CA ALA A 230 -0.69 3.47 -4.00
C ALA A 230 -0.83 4.68 -3.05
N PRO A 231 -1.07 5.90 -3.57
CA PRO A 231 -1.49 7.02 -2.74
C PRO A 231 -2.73 6.65 -1.93
N PRO A 232 -2.85 7.09 -0.66
CA PRO A 232 -3.99 6.72 0.18
C PRO A 232 -5.35 7.09 -0.42
N SER A 233 -5.44 8.22 -1.13
CA SER A 233 -6.66 8.66 -1.81
C SER A 233 -7.02 7.84 -3.05
N ALA A 234 -6.06 7.14 -3.65
CA ALA A 234 -6.31 6.18 -4.71
C ALA A 234 -6.72 4.82 -4.14
N LEU A 235 -6.19 4.44 -2.98
CA LEU A 235 -6.51 3.21 -2.28
C LEU A 235 -7.92 3.24 -1.66
N VAL A 236 -8.33 4.40 -1.11
CA VAL A 236 -9.62 4.56 -0.43
C VAL A 236 -10.38 5.77 -0.98
N GLY A 237 -11.47 5.51 -1.69
CA GLY A 237 -12.31 6.56 -2.27
C GLY A 237 -12.89 7.51 -1.21
N GLY A 238 -12.82 8.82 -1.44
CA GLY A 238 -13.34 9.83 -0.52
C GLY A 238 -12.46 10.11 0.71
N LEU A 239 -11.28 9.50 0.81
CA LEU A 239 -10.30 9.79 1.86
C LEU A 239 -9.70 11.17 1.67
N LYS A 240 -9.76 12.01 2.71
CA LYS A 240 -9.15 13.33 2.72
C LYS A 240 -7.65 13.21 2.99
N THR A 241 -6.86 13.80 2.09
CA THR A 241 -5.41 13.88 2.23
C THR A 241 -4.95 15.33 2.07
N GLU A 242 -3.81 15.65 2.68
CA GLU A 242 -3.10 16.91 2.48
C GLU A 242 -1.65 16.60 2.16
N ASN A 243 -1.14 17.11 1.02
CA ASN A 243 0.22 16.82 0.55
C ASN A 243 0.56 15.31 0.49
N GLY A 244 -0.43 14.47 0.17
CA GLY A 244 -0.30 13.01 0.11
C GLY A 244 -0.40 12.28 1.45
N ALA A 245 -0.50 12.98 2.57
CA ALA A 245 -0.70 12.40 3.90
C ALA A 245 -2.19 12.30 4.24
N VAL A 246 -2.59 11.22 4.91
CA VAL A 246 -3.96 11.04 5.43
C VAL A 246 -4.19 12.00 6.59
N LEU A 247 -5.26 12.79 6.50
CA LEU A 247 -5.68 13.66 7.60
C LEU A 247 -6.32 12.82 8.69
N VAL A 248 -5.73 12.86 9.88
CA VAL A 248 -6.21 12.16 11.08
C VAL A 248 -6.33 13.08 12.29
N ASP A 249 -7.22 12.74 13.21
CA ASP A 249 -7.30 13.38 14.52
C ASP A 249 -6.33 12.75 15.54
N ARG A 250 -6.39 13.16 16.81
CA ARG A 250 -5.52 12.60 17.87
C ARG A 250 -5.82 11.14 18.21
N ARG A 251 -6.95 10.59 17.79
CA ARG A 251 -7.32 9.18 17.90
C ARG A 251 -6.91 8.38 16.65
N MET A 252 -6.15 9.00 15.74
CA MET A 252 -5.77 8.43 14.44
C MET A 252 -6.97 8.15 13.52
N ALA A 253 -8.14 8.72 13.81
CA ALA A 253 -9.34 8.54 12.99
C ALA A 253 -9.28 9.47 11.77
N ALA A 254 -9.59 8.91 10.59
CA ALA A 254 -9.73 9.65 9.35
C ALA A 254 -11.16 10.21 9.18
N ASN A 255 -11.43 10.86 8.05
CA ASN A 255 -12.76 11.43 7.77
C ASN A 255 -13.85 10.38 7.50
N LEU A 256 -13.49 9.12 7.23
CA LEU A 256 -14.42 8.03 7.01
C LEU A 256 -14.61 7.25 8.32
N PRO A 257 -15.84 7.11 8.86
CA PRO A 257 -16.06 6.39 10.11
C PRO A 257 -15.54 4.95 10.06
N GLY A 258 -14.78 4.55 11.09
CA GLY A 258 -14.15 3.23 11.15
C GLY A 258 -12.84 3.10 10.37
N LEU A 259 -12.41 4.15 9.66
CA LEU A 259 -11.09 4.22 9.03
C LEU A 259 -10.12 4.99 9.91
N PHE A 260 -8.99 4.37 10.18
CA PHE A 260 -7.87 4.93 10.93
C PHE A 260 -6.61 4.89 10.06
N ALA A 261 -5.61 5.71 10.38
CA ALA A 261 -4.33 5.67 9.69
C ALA A 261 -3.16 5.93 10.66
N ALA A 262 -2.03 5.27 10.45
CA ALA A 262 -0.88 5.33 11.35
C ALA A 262 0.47 5.19 10.63
N GLY A 263 1.48 5.90 11.12
CA GLY A 263 2.84 5.87 10.58
C GLY A 263 3.03 6.89 9.47
N ASP A 264 4.00 6.65 8.57
CA ASP A 264 4.39 7.65 7.56
C ASP A 264 3.23 8.10 6.67
N VAL A 265 2.21 7.26 6.51
CA VAL A 265 1.00 7.57 5.73
C VAL A 265 0.23 8.77 6.30
N THR A 266 0.40 9.11 7.58
CA THR A 266 -0.19 10.28 8.25
C THR A 266 0.70 11.54 8.13
N GLY A 267 1.84 11.43 7.43
CA GLY A 267 2.77 12.51 7.19
C GLY A 267 3.96 12.53 8.13
N ARG A 268 4.76 13.58 7.99
CA ARG A 268 6.05 13.76 8.68
C ARG A 268 5.86 13.96 10.19
N PRO A 269 6.89 13.68 11.02
CA PRO A 269 8.21 13.15 10.64
C PRO A 269 8.19 11.63 10.38
N TYR A 270 8.91 11.14 9.37
CA TYR A 270 8.98 9.71 9.06
C TYR A 270 9.95 8.98 10.00
N GLN A 271 9.45 8.46 11.11
CA GLN A 271 10.26 7.90 12.21
C GLN A 271 9.61 6.66 12.81
N TYR A 272 10.40 5.63 13.10
CA TYR A 272 9.93 4.37 13.67
C TYR A 272 9.14 4.54 14.98
N VAL A 273 9.60 5.44 15.87
CA VAL A 273 8.94 5.68 17.16
C VAL A 273 7.58 6.36 17.00
N LYS A 274 7.46 7.34 16.08
CA LYS A 274 6.16 7.94 15.71
C LYS A 274 5.25 6.83 15.18
N ALA A 275 5.74 6.04 14.22
CA ALA A 275 4.94 4.98 13.60
C ALA A 275 4.42 3.96 14.62
N ALA A 276 5.26 3.54 15.57
CA ALA A 276 4.85 2.66 16.66
C ALA A 276 3.77 3.31 17.54
N GLY A 277 3.99 4.56 17.97
CA GLY A 277 3.03 5.29 18.80
C GLY A 277 1.67 5.49 18.13
N GLU A 278 1.66 5.90 16.87
CA GLU A 278 0.43 6.05 16.09
C GLU A 278 -0.27 4.71 15.86
N GLY A 279 0.49 3.63 15.58
CA GLY A 279 -0.06 2.28 15.43
C GLY A 279 -0.80 1.81 16.69
N LEU A 280 -0.23 2.10 17.87
CA LEU A 280 -0.88 1.82 19.15
C LEU A 280 -2.20 2.59 19.31
N VAL A 281 -2.19 3.90 19.06
CA VAL A 281 -3.39 4.76 19.20
C VAL A 281 -4.49 4.32 18.23
N ALA A 282 -4.14 4.00 16.97
CA ALA A 282 -5.07 3.51 15.98
C ALA A 282 -5.70 2.17 16.39
N ALA A 283 -4.91 1.24 16.94
CA ALA A 283 -5.43 -0.04 17.42
C ALA A 283 -6.45 0.10 18.54
N TYR A 284 -6.17 0.93 19.54
CA TYR A 284 -7.12 1.19 20.63
C TYR A 284 -8.39 1.86 20.12
N SER A 285 -8.26 2.84 19.23
CA SER A 285 -9.40 3.58 18.69
C SER A 285 -10.27 2.71 17.78
N ALA A 286 -9.66 1.85 16.94
CA ALA A 286 -10.37 0.88 16.13
C ALA A 286 -11.10 -0.16 17.00
N SER A 287 -10.44 -0.69 18.04
CA SER A 287 -11.04 -1.63 19.00
C SER A 287 -12.23 -1.01 19.77
N GLU A 288 -12.14 0.25 20.17
CA GLU A 288 -13.25 1.01 20.76
C GLU A 288 -14.41 1.14 19.75
N TYR A 289 -14.12 1.59 18.53
CA TYR A 289 -15.12 1.77 17.48
C TYR A 289 -15.92 0.48 17.20
N VAL A 290 -15.26 -0.66 17.00
CA VAL A 290 -15.94 -1.92 16.69
C VAL A 290 -16.78 -2.45 17.85
N ARG A 291 -16.40 -2.16 19.11
CA ARG A 291 -17.22 -2.49 20.28
C ARG A 291 -18.52 -1.68 20.30
N THR A 292 -18.44 -0.37 20.02
CA THR A 292 -19.66 0.47 19.95
C THR A 292 -20.64 0.05 18.85
N LEU A 293 -20.16 -0.60 17.78
CA LEU A 293 -21.03 -1.17 16.76
C LEU A 293 -21.76 -2.43 17.22
N ALA A 294 -21.15 -3.22 18.11
CA ALA A 294 -21.78 -4.41 18.68
C ALA A 294 -22.89 -4.01 19.68
N ASP A 295 -22.65 -2.98 20.48
CA ASP A 295 -23.60 -2.50 21.51
C ASP A 295 -24.86 -1.88 20.89
N LYS A 296 -24.77 -1.32 19.68
CA LYS A 296 -25.92 -0.75 18.94
C LYS A 296 -26.83 -1.77 18.26
N LYS A 297 -26.45 -3.06 18.22
CA LYS A 297 -27.26 -4.14 17.64
C LYS A 297 -28.19 -4.81 18.66
N ILE A 298 -28.27 -4.28 19.88
CA ILE A 298 -29.15 -4.74 20.97
C ILE A 298 -30.32 -3.77 21.13
#